data_AF-Q5BSG0-F1
#
_entry.id   AF-Q5BSG0-F1
#
_cell.length_a   1.000
_cell.length_b   1.000
_cell.length_c   1.000
_cell.angle_alpha   90.00
_cell.angle_beta   90.00
_cell.angle_gamma   90.00
#
_symmetry.space_group_name_H-M   'P 1'
#
loop_
_entity.id
_entity.type
_entity.pdbx_description
1 polymer ?
#
loop_
_entity_poly.entity_id
_entity_poly.type
_entity_poly.pdbx_seq_one_letter_code
_entity_poly.pdbx_strand_id
1 'polypeptide(L)' 'MATRNTEVINFQLIHYNGLEHSNTDGRVRYSIGEARLIDPTEELVETHPVDRSPIQQCLATKWPTIRITWNKNRSPSLN' A
#
# COMPACT_ATOMS: atom_id res chain seq x y z
N MET A 1 -10.53 -6.75 -31.55
CA MET A 1 -9.37 -6.69 -30.63
C MET A 1 -9.73 -5.69 -29.55
N ALA A 2 -10.04 -6.16 -28.34
CA ALA A 2 -10.38 -5.27 -27.23
C ALA A 2 -9.10 -4.60 -26.72
N THR A 3 -9.02 -3.29 -26.86
CA THR A 3 -8.00 -2.46 -26.21
C THR A 3 -8.18 -2.63 -24.70
N ARG A 4 -7.30 -3.40 -24.07
CA ARG A 4 -7.19 -3.42 -22.60
C ARG A 4 -6.78 -2.02 -22.19
N ASN A 5 -7.71 -1.30 -21.55
CA ASN A 5 -7.43 -0.01 -20.97
C ASN A 5 -6.64 -0.30 -19.69
N THR A 6 -5.31 -0.34 -19.81
CA THR A 6 -4.41 -0.60 -18.68
C THR A 6 -4.36 0.66 -17.82
N GLU A 7 -5.44 0.93 -17.08
CA GLU A 7 -5.38 1.94 -16.03
C GLU A 7 -4.68 1.29 -14.83
N VAL A 8 -3.35 1.27 -14.88
CA VAL A 8 -2.53 1.09 -13.68
C VAL A 8 -2.81 2.34 -12.83
N ILE A 9 -3.76 2.22 -11.90
CA ILE A 9 -4.11 3.33 -11.01
C ILE A 9 -2.99 3.43 -9.98
N ASN A 10 -2.09 4.39 -10.21
CA ASN A 10 -1.07 4.80 -9.27
C ASN A 10 -1.58 6.00 -8.49
N PHE A 11 -1.49 5.95 -7.16
CA PHE A 11 -1.92 7.04 -6.30
C PHE A 11 -1.08 7.11 -5.04
N GLN A 12 -0.97 8.31 -4.49
CA GLN A 12 -0.30 8.52 -3.22
C GLN A 12 -1.18 8.04 -2.06
N LEU A 13 -0.59 7.23 -1.18
CA LEU A 13 -1.19 6.80 0.07
C LEU A 13 -0.55 7.56 1.24
N ILE A 14 -1.39 8.22 2.03
CA ILE A 14 -0.97 8.94 3.23
C ILE A 14 -1.59 8.23 4.43
N HIS A 15 -0.74 7.72 5.33
CA HIS A 15 -1.16 7.14 6.59
C HIS A 15 -0.85 8.10 7.74
N TYR A 16 -1.83 8.33 8.60
CA TYR A 16 -1.76 9.15 9.80
C TYR A 16 -1.80 8.25 11.04
N ASN A 17 -0.81 8.36 11.93
CA ASN A 17 -0.72 7.57 13.16
C ASN A 17 -1.55 8.19 14.32
N GLY A 18 -2.85 8.36 14.13
CA GLY A 18 -3.69 9.11 15.08
C GLY A 18 -3.92 8.46 16.44
N LEU A 19 -3.62 7.17 16.60
CA LEU A 19 -3.76 6.47 17.87
C LEU A 19 -2.52 6.68 18.74
N GLU A 20 -2.74 6.95 20.03
CA GLU A 20 -1.66 7.30 20.97
C GLU A 20 -0.56 6.24 21.04
N HIS A 21 -0.91 4.95 21.07
CA HIS A 21 0.07 3.85 21.06
C HIS A 21 0.88 3.74 19.75
N SER A 22 0.42 4.40 18.69
CA SER A 22 1.06 4.43 17.37
C SER A 22 1.94 5.69 17.21
N ASN A 23 1.96 6.57 18.22
CA ASN A 23 2.85 7.71 18.30
C ASN A 23 4.22 7.31 18.84
N THR A 24 5.23 7.25 17.97
CA THR A 24 6.62 7.26 18.42
C THR A 24 6.91 8.60 19.11
N ASP A 25 7.52 8.61 20.29
CA ASP A 25 7.85 9.84 21.03
C ASP A 25 6.65 10.77 21.34
N GLY A 26 5.42 10.22 21.39
CA GLY A 26 4.20 11.01 21.65
C GLY A 26 3.86 12.02 20.55
N ARG A 27 4.38 11.84 19.32
CA ARG A 27 4.12 12.74 18.19
C ARG A 27 3.38 12.08 17.05
N VAL A 28 2.37 12.81 16.59
CA VAL A 28 1.69 12.63 15.30
C VAL A 28 2.68 12.79 14.15
N ARG A 29 2.61 11.86 13.19
CA ARG A 29 3.40 11.83 11.96
C ARG A 29 2.56 11.28 10.81
N TYR A 30 2.95 11.69 9.61
CA TYR A 30 2.44 11.12 8.37
C TYR A 30 3.49 10.19 7.78
N SER A 31 3.03 9.03 7.33
CA SER A 31 3.77 8.12 6.46
C SER A 31 3.21 8.26 5.05
N ILE A 32 4.09 8.46 4.09
CA ILE A 32 3.73 8.60 2.68
C ILE A 32 4.25 7.37 1.94
N GLY A 33 3.42 6.79 1.09
CA GLY A 33 3.79 5.72 0.20
C GLY A 33 3.10 5.87 -1.15
N GLU A 34 3.64 5.17 -2.14
CA GLU A 34 3.06 5.05 -3.47
C GLU A 34 2.28 3.73 -3.55
N ALA A 35 0.99 3.82 -3.84
CA ALA A 35 0.11 2.67 -4.02
C ALA A 35 -0.17 2.47 -5.52
N ARG A 36 -0.14 1.20 -5.93
CA ARG A 36 -0.38 0.79 -7.32
C ARG A 36 -1.37 -0.36 -7.34
N LEU A 37 -2.41 -0.25 -8.16
CA LEU A 37 -3.30 -1.37 -8.45
C LEU A 37 -2.74 -2.11 -9.67
N ILE A 38 -2.34 -3.35 -9.48
CA ILE A 38 -1.79 -4.19 -10.56
C ILE A 38 -2.96 -4.86 -11.31
N ASP A 39 -2.84 -5.00 -12.63
CA ASP A 39 -3.76 -5.84 -13.40
C ASP A 39 -3.64 -7.30 -12.93
N PRO A 40 -4.74 -8.01 -12.65
CA PRO A 40 -4.68 -9.41 -12.21
C PRO A 40 -3.88 -10.35 -13.13
N THR A 41 -3.81 -10.03 -14.43
CA THR A 41 -3.01 -10.78 -15.41
C THR A 41 -1.51 -10.55 -15.23
N GLU A 42 -1.12 -9.35 -14.81
CA GLU A 42 0.27 -8.95 -14.56
C GLU A 42 0.77 -9.41 -13.17
N GLU A 43 -0.15 -9.60 -12.21
CA GLU A 43 0.19 -10.14 -10.87
C GLU A 43 0.89 -11.50 -10.93
N LEU A 44 0.58 -12.33 -11.93
CA LEU A 44 1.21 -13.64 -12.13
C LEU A 44 2.68 -13.56 -12.57
N VAL A 45 3.11 -12.40 -13.09
CA VAL A 45 4.48 -12.16 -13.58
C VAL A 45 5.26 -11.23 -12.64
N GLU A 46 4.58 -10.64 -11.65
CA GLU A 46 5.22 -9.78 -10.66
C GLU A 46 6.23 -10.58 -9.82
N THR A 47 7.48 -10.11 -9.84
CA THR A 47 8.59 -10.81 -9.17
C THR A 47 8.85 -10.27 -7.77
N HIS A 48 8.29 -9.10 -7.44
CA HIS A 48 8.44 -8.52 -6.11
C HIS A 48 7.54 -9.24 -5.10
N PRO A 49 8.08 -9.65 -3.93
CA PRO A 49 7.27 -10.24 -2.88
C PRO A 49 6.22 -9.24 -2.38
N VAL A 50 5.00 -9.71 -2.21
CA VAL A 50 3.93 -8.94 -1.59
C VAL A 50 4.31 -8.64 -0.13
N ASP A 51 4.25 -7.36 0.27
CA ASP A 51 4.42 -6.97 1.66
C ASP A 51 3.39 -7.73 2.53
N ARG A 52 3.82 -8.24 3.69
CA ARG A 52 2.96 -8.95 4.64
C ARG A 52 2.61 -8.10 5.86
N SER A 53 2.90 -6.80 5.80
CA SER A 53 2.53 -5.86 6.85
C SER A 53 1.01 -5.87 7.10
N PRO A 54 0.57 -5.62 8.34
CA PRO A 54 -0.85 -5.54 8.66
C PRO A 54 -1.60 -4.54 7.76
N ILE A 55 -0.98 -3.40 7.44
CA ILE A 55 -1.60 -2.40 6.56
C ILE A 55 -1.78 -2.89 5.13
N GLN A 56 -0.82 -3.62 4.58
CA GLN A 56 -0.94 -4.23 3.25
C GLN A 56 -2.07 -5.26 3.23
N GLN A 57 -2.17 -6.13 4.25
CA GLN A 57 -3.24 -7.12 4.36
C GLN A 57 -4.62 -6.46 4.50
N CYS A 58 -4.72 -5.41 5.31
CA CYS A 58 -5.97 -4.67 5.49
C CYS A 58 -6.44 -4.03 4.18
N LEU A 59 -5.56 -3.33 3.46
CA LEU A 59 -5.90 -2.68 2.20
C LEU A 59 -6.25 -3.70 1.11
N ALA A 60 -5.59 -4.87 1.10
CA ALA A 60 -5.88 -5.96 0.18
C ALA A 60 -7.31 -6.53 0.33
N THR A 61 -7.98 -6.35 1.47
CA THR A 61 -9.40 -6.73 1.63
C THR A 61 -10.35 -5.91 0.75
N LYS A 62 -9.93 -4.70 0.33
CA LYS A 62 -10.69 -3.82 -0.57
C LYS A 62 -10.10 -3.82 -1.97
N TRP A 63 -8.79 -3.83 -2.08
CA TRP A 63 -8.04 -3.80 -3.35
C TRP A 63 -7.07 -4.97 -3.42
N PRO A 64 -7.49 -6.16 -3.85
CA PRO A 64 -6.66 -7.38 -3.78
C PRO A 64 -5.29 -7.27 -4.44
N THR A 65 -5.21 -6.52 -5.55
CA THR A 65 -3.98 -6.34 -6.33
C THR A 65 -3.18 -5.10 -5.92
N ILE A 66 -3.52 -4.45 -4.81
CA ILE A 66 -2.77 -3.27 -4.34
C ILE A 66 -1.35 -3.68 -3.95
N ARG A 67 -0.37 -2.87 -4.37
CA ARG A 67 1.01 -2.91 -3.88
C ARG A 67 1.41 -1.53 -3.42
N ILE A 68 2.10 -1.48 -2.28
CA ILE A 68 2.45 -0.23 -1.62
C ILE A 68 3.96 -0.20 -1.42
N THR A 69 4.57 0.92 -1.77
CA THR A 69 5.99 1.20 -1.48
C THR A 69 6.06 2.44 -0.61
N TRP A 70 6.49 2.27 0.64
CA TRP A 70 6.58 3.36 1.62
C TRP A 70 7.92 4.11 1.49
N ASN A 71 7.90 5.45 1.55
CA ASN A 71 9.08 6.29 1.30
C ASN A 71 10.26 6.04 2.27
N LYS A 72 10.00 5.49 3.46
CA LYS A 72 11.03 5.17 4.47
C LYS A 72 11.37 3.67 4.55
N ASN A 73 10.98 2.87 3.55
CA ASN A 73 11.10 1.41 3.53
C ASN A 73 10.55 0.72 4.80
N ARG A 74 9.61 1.37 5.48
CA ARG A 74 8.96 0.87 6.69
C ARG A 74 7.47 1.10 6.57
N SER A 75 6.70 0.02 6.67
CA SER A 75 5.25 0.09 6.73
C SER A 75 4.81 0.69 8.07
N PRO A 76 3.76 1.54 8.07
CA PRO A 76 3.19 2.06 9.29
C PRO A 76 2.44 0.97 10.08
N SER A 77 2.23 1.22 11.37
CA SER A 77 1.46 0.35 12.25
C SER A 77 -0.04 0.47 11.98
N LEU A 78 -0.78 -0.62 12.19
CA LEU A 78 -2.24 -0.63 12.30
C LEU A 78 -2.74 -0.80 13.74
N ASN A 79 -1.84 -0.79 14.73
CA ASN A 79 -2.26 -0.68 16.14
C ASN A 79 -3.26 0.45 16.24
#